data_AF-A0A348N4K0-F1
#
_entry.id   AF-A0A348N4K0-F1
#
_cell.length_a   1.000
_cell.length_b   1.000
_cell.length_c   1.000
_cell.angle_alpha   90.00
_cell.angle_beta   90.00
_cell.angle_gamma   90.00
#
_symmetry.space_group_name_H-M   'P 1'
#
loop_
_entity.id
_entity.type
_entity.pdbx_description
1 polymer ?
#
loop_
_entity_poly.entity_id
_entity_poly.type
_entity_poly.pdbx_seq_one_letter_code
_entity_poly.pdbx_strand_id
1 'polypeptide(L)' 'TKGFADIQVEFNKAFKELFGGGKGTLELMEGEDILETGIKIIAQPPGKKLQNMMQLS' A
#
# COMPACT_ATOMS: atom_id res chain seq x y z
N THR A 1 10.58 -4.34 -15.91
CA THR A 1 10.10 -3.67 -14.68
C THR A 1 8.90 -2.73 -14.87
N LYS A 2 8.50 -2.32 -16.09
CA LYS A 2 7.28 -1.49 -16.30
C LYS A 2 5.98 -2.13 -15.80
N GLY A 3 5.76 -3.42 -16.07
CA GLY A 3 4.49 -4.08 -15.71
C GLY A 3 4.17 -4.09 -14.22
N PHE A 4 5.18 -4.21 -13.34
CA PHE A 4 4.95 -4.15 -11.89
C PHE A 4 4.54 -2.75 -11.42
N ALA A 5 5.15 -1.70 -12.00
CA ALA A 5 4.78 -0.32 -11.70
C ALA A 5 3.33 -0.03 -12.11
N ASP A 6 2.89 -0.53 -13.26
CA ASP A 6 1.51 -0.37 -13.71
C ASP A 6 0.53 -1.10 -12.77
N ILE A 7 0.88 -2.31 -12.31
CA ILE A 7 0.11 -3.07 -11.32
C ILE A 7 0.01 -2.30 -9.99
N GLN A 8 1.10 -1.67 -9.52
CA GLN A 8 1.08 -0.86 -8.30
C GLN A 8 0.08 0.31 -8.41
N VAL A 9 0.02 0.97 -9.56
CA VAL A 9 -0.89 2.09 -9.80
C VAL A 9 -2.34 1.62 -9.78
N GLU A 10 -2.66 0.57 -10.53
CA GLU A 10 -4.03 0.04 -10.61
C GLU A 10 -4.48 -0.56 -9.27
N PHE A 11 -3.60 -1.25 -8.55
CA PHE A 11 -3.90 -1.77 -7.22
C PHE A 11 -4.29 -0.65 -6.24
N ASN A 12 -3.51 0.45 -6.19
CA ASN A 12 -3.82 1.57 -5.32
C ASN A 12 -5.15 2.26 -5.69
N LYS A 13 -5.46 2.33 -6.99
CA LYS A 13 -6.73 2.87 -7.47
C LYS A 13 -7.91 1.99 -7.04
N ALA A 14 -7.84 0.69 -7.30
CA ALA A 14 -8.85 -0.28 -6.89
C ALA A 14 -9.02 -0.29 -5.36
N PHE A 15 -7.92 -0.23 -4.59
CA PHE A 15 -7.96 -0.15 -3.14
C PHE A 15 -8.74 1.08 -2.65
N LYS A 16 -8.45 2.27 -3.21
CA LYS A 16 -9.16 3.49 -2.83
C LYS A 16 -10.64 3.43 -3.16
N GLU A 17 -11.01 2.82 -4.28
CA GLU A 17 -12.40 2.65 -4.69
C GLU A 17 -13.15 1.68 -3.75
N LEU A 18 -12.52 0.55 -3.41
CA LEU A 18 -13.08 -0.45 -2.48
C LEU A 18 -13.25 0.08 -1.06
N PHE A 19 -12.27 0.84 -0.56
CA PHE A 19 -12.24 1.28 0.84
C PHE A 19 -12.73 2.71 1.04
N GLY A 20 -13.08 3.44 -0.03
CA GLY A 20 -13.52 4.84 0.05
C GLY A 20 -12.40 5.83 0.43
N GLY A 21 -11.14 5.46 0.19
CA GLY A 21 -9.96 6.27 0.52
C GLY A 21 -8.76 5.43 0.97
N GLY A 22 -7.77 6.07 1.61
CA GLY A 22 -6.56 5.39 2.07
C GLY A 22 -5.50 5.18 0.98
N LYS A 23 -4.57 4.25 1.21
CA LYS A 23 -3.48 3.92 0.30
C LYS A 23 -3.16 2.41 0.35
N GLY A 24 -3.14 1.77 -0.81
CA GLY A 24 -2.63 0.41 -0.99
C GLY A 24 -1.32 0.46 -1.78
N THR A 25 -0.28 -0.25 -1.34
CA THR A 25 1.02 -0.32 -2.04
C THR A 25 1.49 -1.77 -2.12
N LEU A 26 2.10 -2.14 -3.24
CA LEU A 26 2.74 -3.44 -3.44
C LEU A 26 4.26 -3.23 -3.47
N GLU A 27 5.02 -4.11 -2.83
CA GLU A 27 6.49 -4.09 -2.84
C GLU A 27 6.99 -5.50 -3.16
N LEU A 28 8.11 -5.60 -3.89
CA LEU A 28 8.79 -6.88 -4.06
C LEU A 28 9.61 -7.17 -2.81
N MET A 29 9.65 -8.43 -2.38
CA MET A 29 10.51 -8.83 -1.26
C MET A 29 11.99 -8.80 -1.70
N GLU A 30 12.83 -8.13 -0.93
CA GLU A 30 14.26 -8.00 -1.25
C GLU A 30 15.00 -9.33 -1.06
N GLY A 31 15.93 -9.64 -1.96
CA GLY A 31 16.87 -10.78 -1.81
C GLY A 31 16.51 -12.05 -2.58
N GLU A 32 15.37 -12.08 -3.29
CA GLU A 32 14.95 -13.21 -4.14
C GLU A 32 15.00 -12.82 -5.63
N ASP A 33 15.18 -13.80 -6.52
CA ASP A 33 15.03 -13.59 -7.97
C ASP A 33 13.62 -13.04 -8.25
N ILE A 34 13.45 -12.12 -9.21
CA ILE A 34 12.15 -11.49 -9.53
C ILE A 34 11.08 -12.54 -9.88
N LEU A 35 11.48 -13.72 -10.36
CA LEU A 35 10.58 -14.82 -10.68
C LEU A 35 10.14 -15.63 -9.45
N GLU A 36 10.90 -15.58 -8.36
CA GLU A 36 10.64 -16.32 -7.13
C GLU A 36 10.23 -15.39 -5.97
N THR A 37 10.44 -14.08 -6.11
CA THR A 37 10.18 -13.09 -5.08
C THR A 37 8.71 -13.00 -4.72
N GLY A 38 8.44 -13.02 -3.42
CA GLY A 38 7.13 -12.70 -2.88
C GLY A 38 6.72 -11.23 -3.13
N ILE A 39 5.40 -10.99 -3.11
CA ILE A 39 4.84 -9.64 -3.13
C ILE A 39 4.37 -9.29 -1.71
N LYS A 40 4.88 -8.19 -1.17
CA LYS A 40 4.41 -7.60 0.08
C LYS A 40 3.31 -6.61 -0.19
N ILE A 41 2.19 -6.73 0.52
CA ILE A 41 1.05 -5.82 0.43
C ILE A 41 1.04 -4.92 1.67
N ILE A 42 1.04 -3.61 1.46
CA ILE A 42 0.90 -2.60 2.52
C ILE A 42 -0.42 -1.88 2.31
N ALA A 43 -1.30 -1.98 3.30
CA ALA A 43 -2.63 -1.37 3.29
C ALA A 43 -2.76 -0.32 4.39
N GLN A 44 -3.16 0.89 4.01
CA GLN A 44 -3.51 1.98 4.91
C GLN A 44 -4.97 2.38 4.66
N PRO A 45 -5.93 1.87 5.44
CA PRO A 45 -7.34 2.23 5.32
C PRO A 45 -7.60 3.73 5.59
N PRO A 46 -8.67 4.31 5.05
CA PRO A 46 -9.08 5.67 5.38
C PRO A 46 -9.51 5.77 6.84
N GLY A 47 -9.21 6.90 7.49
CA GLY A 47 -9.65 7.17 8.86
C GLY A 47 -8.70 6.73 9.98
N LYS A 48 -7.51 6.19 9.69
CA LYS A 48 -6.44 6.06 10.70
C LYS A 48 -5.90 7.46 11.02
N LYS A 49 -6.60 8.20 11.88
CA LYS A 49 -6.13 9.48 12.43
C LYS A 49 -4.77 9.24 13.06
N LEU A 50 -3.71 9.89 12.57
CA LEU A 50 -2.56 10.22 13.41
C LEU A 50 -3.04 11.26 14.42
N GLN A 51 -3.85 10.83 15.40
CA GLN A 51 -4.03 11.62 16.60
C GLN A 51 -2.71 11.53 17.35
N ASN A 52 -1.86 12.51 17.07
CA ASN A 52 -0.80 12.90 17.98
C ASN A 52 -1.51 13.19 19.31
N MET A 53 -1.33 12.32 20.31
CA MET A 53 -1.93 12.45 21.65
C MET A 53 -1.28 13.58 22.44
N MET A 54 -1.02 14.72 21.80
CA MET A 54 -0.54 15.90 22.49
C MET A 54 -1.75 16.72 22.91
N GLN A 55 -1.97 16.67 24.22
CA GLN A 55 -2.67 17.66 25.05
C GLN A 55 -4.20 17.66 24.99
N LEU A 56 -4.81 17.20 26.08
CA LEU A 56 -5.61 18.10 26.90
C LEU A 56 -5.29 17.84 28.37
N SER A 57 -4.86 18.89 29.06
CA SER A 57 -4.76 18.99 30.51
C SER A 57 -6.13 18.97 31.18
#